data_AF-A0A953UKU1-F1
#
_entry.id   AF-A0A953UKU1-F1
#
_cell.length_a   1.000
_cell.length_b   1.000
_cell.length_c   1.000
_cell.angle_alpha   90.00
_cell.angle_beta   90.00
_cell.angle_gamma   90.00
#
_symmetry.space_group_name_H-M   'P 1'
#
loop_
_entity.id
_entity.type
_entity.pdbx_description
1 polymer ?
#
loop_
_entity_poly.entity_id
_entity_poly.type
_entity_poly.pdbx_seq_one_letter_code
_entity_poly.pdbx_strand_id
1 'polypeptide(L)' 'MTVIELPDQQAAALKAKAAAQGLTLEAWLQKLAEEEAPSSAPRSPQEAAARILQLQKRVKPDPEGWTVHDYINHGRP' A
#
# COMPACT_ATOMS: atom_id res chain seq x y z
N MET A 1 4.45 4.93 -23.03
CA MET A 1 4.53 6.38 -22.78
C MET A 1 3.17 6.78 -22.27
N THR A 2 3.02 6.94 -20.95
CA THR A 2 1.73 7.23 -20.34
C THR A 2 1.58 8.75 -20.28
N VAL A 3 0.58 9.29 -20.95
CA VAL A 3 0.30 10.74 -20.97
C VAL A 3 -0.83 11.00 -19.99
N ILE A 4 -0.60 11.90 -19.03
CA ILE A 4 -1.60 12.31 -18.03
C ILE A 4 -2.16 13.66 -18.47
N GLU A 5 -3.44 13.68 -18.85
CA GLU A 5 -4.12 14.91 -19.25
C GLU A 5 -4.60 15.65 -18.00
N LEU A 6 -4.10 16.86 -17.78
CA LEU A 6 -4.39 17.70 -16.62
C LEU A 6 -4.84 19.08 -17.09
N PRO A 7 -5.91 19.66 -16.51
CA PRO A 7 -6.27 21.05 -16.74
C PRO A 7 -5.12 22.00 -16.37
N ASP A 8 -4.95 23.09 -17.11
CA ASP A 8 -3.84 24.05 -16.94
C ASP A 8 -3.71 24.58 -15.51
N GLN A 9 -4.84 24.80 -14.84
CA GLN A 9 -4.86 25.25 -13.44
C GLN A 9 -4.23 24.21 -12.50
N GLN A 10 -4.48 22.92 -12.72
CA GLN A 10 -3.90 21.85 -11.92
C GLN A 10 -2.40 21.71 -12.25
N ALA A 11 -2.02 21.80 -13.52
CA ALA A 11 -0.62 21.78 -13.93
C ALA A 11 0.19 22.92 -13.29
N ALA A 12 -0.37 24.14 -13.21
CA ALA A 12 0.25 25.27 -12.54
C ALA A 12 0.45 25.03 -11.04
N ALA A 13 -0.56 24.45 -10.36
CA ALA A 13 -0.47 24.12 -8.94
C ALA A 13 0.61 23.06 -8.66
N LEU A 14 0.74 22.04 -9.51
CA LEU A 14 1.78 21.02 -9.38
C LEU A 14 3.19 21.59 -9.63
N LYS A 15 3.33 22.47 -10.64
CA LYS A 15 4.60 23.18 -10.89
C LYS A 15 5.03 24.04 -9.70
N ALA A 16 4.10 24.74 -9.06
CA ALA A 16 4.40 25.53 -7.86
C ALA A 16 4.86 24.64 -6.69
N LYS A 17 4.24 23.48 -6.49
CA LYS A 17 4.65 22.50 -5.48
C LYS A 17 6.06 21.94 -5.74
N ALA A 18 6.36 21.61 -6.99
CA ALA A 18 7.70 21.15 -7.38
C ALA A 18 8.76 22.25 -7.16
N ALA A 19 8.46 23.49 -7.58
CA ALA A 19 9.34 24.63 -7.40
C ALA A 19 9.59 24.99 -5.92
N ALA A 20 8.58 24.83 -5.06
CA ALA A 20 8.74 25.00 -3.61
C ALA A 20 9.74 24.01 -2.99
N GLN A 21 9.95 22.84 -3.63
CA GLN A 21 10.96 21.86 -3.25
C GLN A 21 12.28 22.01 -4.02
N GLY A 22 12.40 23.02 -4.90
CA GLY A 22 13.56 23.23 -5.76
C GLY A 22 13.72 22.15 -6.84
N LEU A 23 12.67 21.42 -7.17
CA LEU A 23 12.67 20.31 -8.11
C LEU A 23 11.95 20.68 -9.42
N THR A 24 12.32 20.01 -10.51
CA THR A 24 11.50 20.02 -11.72
C THR A 24 10.22 19.22 -11.48
N LEU A 25 9.15 19.50 -12.23
CA LEU A 25 7.86 18.80 -12.08
C LEU A 25 8.02 17.28 -12.23
N GLU A 26 8.83 16.84 -13.19
CA GLU A 26 9.10 15.43 -13.48
C GLU A 26 9.87 14.77 -12.32
N ALA A 27 10.94 15.40 -11.83
CA ALA A 27 11.72 14.88 -10.71
C ALA A 27 10.89 14.83 -9.43
N TRP A 28 10.05 15.83 -9.20
CA TRP A 28 9.14 15.86 -8.06
C TRP A 28 8.08 14.75 -8.13
N LEU A 29 7.47 14.54 -9.30
CA LEU A 29 6.52 13.44 -9.52
C LEU A 29 7.17 12.07 -9.38
N GLN A 30 8.39 11.89 -9.89
CA GLN A 30 9.13 10.65 -9.74
C GLN A 30 9.42 10.34 -8.28
N LYS A 31 9.87 11.33 -7.51
CA LYS A 31 10.09 11.18 -6.06
C LYS A 31 8.79 10.82 -5.33
N LEU A 32 7.67 11.44 -5.70
CA LEU A 32 6.37 11.13 -5.12
C LEU A 32 5.96 9.68 -5.41
N ALA A 33 6.17 9.21 -6.64
CA ALA A 33 5.88 7.83 -7.03
C ALA A 33 6.79 6.82 -6.31
N GLU A 34 8.06 7.16 -6.07
CA GLU A 34 8.99 6.34 -5.29
C GLU A 34 8.59 6.25 -3.81
N GLU A 35 8.08 7.34 -3.22
CA GLU A 35 7.62 7.38 -1.83
C GLU A 35 6.30 6.60 -1.63
N GLU A 36 5.40 6.65 -2.62
CA GLU A 36 4.10 5.97 -2.57
C GLU A 36 4.17 4.50 -3.04
N ALA A 37 5.25 4.11 -3.74
CA ALA A 37 5.45 2.72 -4.12
C ALA A 37 5.49 1.84 -2.87
N PRO A 38 4.62 0.81 -2.77
CA PRO A 38 4.71 -0.14 -1.68
C PRO A 38 6.10 -0.76 -1.75
N SER A 39 6.90 -0.56 -0.69
CA SER A 39 8.27 -1.06 -0.64
C SER A 39 8.29 -2.52 -1.11
N SER A 40 8.89 -2.71 -2.29
CA SER A 40 9.11 -4.02 -2.90
C SER A 40 10.36 -4.69 -2.32
N ALA A 41 11.02 -4.03 -1.36
CA ALA A 41 12.06 -4.64 -0.57
C ALA A 41 11.46 -5.83 0.19
N PRO A 42 12.20 -6.96 0.27
CA PRO A 42 11.79 -8.05 1.15
C PRO A 42 11.70 -7.49 2.56
N ARG A 43 10.46 -7.41 3.08
CA ARG A 43 10.20 -7.03 4.46
C ARG A 43 10.98 -7.98 5.35
N SER A 44 11.63 -7.44 6.37
CA SER A 44 12.33 -8.29 7.32
C SER A 44 11.32 -9.29 7.93
N PRO A 45 11.76 -10.50 8.32
CA PRO A 45 10.89 -11.47 8.97
C PRO A 45 10.12 -10.88 10.16
N GLN A 46 10.74 -9.93 10.87
CA GLN A 46 10.16 -9.22 12.01
C GLN A 46 9.01 -8.29 11.59
N GLU A 47 9.18 -7.53 10.50
CA GLU A 47 8.13 -6.66 9.97
C GLU A 47 6.94 -7.48 9.43
N ALA A 48 7.23 -8.60 8.76
CA ALA A 48 6.20 -9.53 8.30
C ALA A 48 5.39 -10.10 9.48
N ALA A 49 6.07 -10.56 10.54
CA ALA A 49 5.41 -11.07 11.74
C ALA A 49 4.54 -10.01 12.43
N ALA A 50 5.05 -8.78 12.58
CA ALA A 50 4.29 -7.67 13.18
C ALA A 50 3.00 -7.36 12.39
N ARG A 51 3.07 -7.41 11.06
CA ARG A 51 1.93 -7.16 10.19
C ARG A 51 0.91 -8.29 10.19
N ILE A 52 1.36 -9.55 10.25
CA ILE A 52 0.48 -10.72 10.43
C ILE A 52 -0.31 -10.59 11.74
N LEU A 53 0.35 -10.22 12.83
CA LEU A 53 -0.32 -9.99 14.12
C LEU A 53 -1.33 -8.83 14.04
N GLN A 54 -1.00 -7.74 13.35
CA GLN A 54 -1.92 -6.62 13.16
C GLN A 54 -3.16 -7.02 12.36
N LEU A 55 -3.00 -7.85 11.32
CA LEU A 55 -4.11 -8.40 10.53
C LEU A 55 -4.97 -9.35 11.36
N GLN A 56 -4.34 -10.25 12.14
CA GLN A 56 -5.06 -11.17 13.05
C GLN A 56 -5.92 -10.44 14.07
N LYS A 57 -5.51 -9.27 14.57
CA LYS A 57 -6.33 -8.45 15.47
C LYS A 57 -7.58 -7.83 14.82
N ARG A 58 -7.52 -7.61 13.50
CA ARG A 58 -8.60 -6.98 12.72
C ARG A 58 -9.61 -7.99 12.18
N VAL A 59 -9.16 -9.21 11.97
CA VAL A 59 -10.04 -10.33 11.61
C VAL A 59 -10.77 -10.74 12.88
N LYS A 60 -12.10 -10.61 12.88
CA LYS A 60 -12.92 -11.14 13.97
C LYS A 60 -12.63 -12.64 14.05
N PRO A 61 -12.32 -13.20 15.25
CA PRO A 61 -12.12 -14.63 15.36
C PRO A 61 -13.36 -15.34 14.86
N ASP A 62 -13.13 -16.50 14.28
CA ASP A 62 -14.20 -17.37 13.84
C ASP A 62 -15.26 -17.51 14.94
N PRO A 63 -16.56 -17.26 14.67
CA PRO A 63 -17.60 -17.28 15.70
C PRO A 63 -17.74 -18.64 16.38
N GLU A 64 -17.32 -19.72 15.70
CA GLU A 64 -17.33 -21.09 16.22
C GLU A 64 -16.00 -21.44 16.91
N GLY A 65 -14.99 -20.56 16.82
CA GLY A 65 -13.65 -20.75 17.36
C GLY A 65 -12.87 -21.85 16.64
N TRP A 66 -13.34 -22.26 15.46
CA TRP A 66 -12.80 -23.41 14.73
C TRP A 66 -11.56 -23.02 13.96
N THR A 67 -10.56 -23.89 14.02
CA THR A 67 -9.39 -23.81 13.16
C THR A 67 -9.74 -24.34 11.77
N VAL A 68 -8.90 -24.06 10.78
CA VAL A 68 -9.01 -24.67 9.44
C VAL A 68 -9.08 -26.20 9.51
N HIS A 69 -8.41 -26.80 10.50
CA HIS A 69 -8.43 -28.25 10.73
C HIS A 69 -9.80 -28.74 11.19
N ASP A 70 -10.50 -27.97 12.03
CA ASP A 70 -11.84 -28.29 12.51
C ASP A 70 -12.85 -28.26 11.37
N TYR A 71 -12.77 -27.28 10.45
CA TYR A 71 -13.62 -27.25 9.25
C TYR A 71 -13.41 -28.45 8.32
N ILE A 72 -12.17 -28.90 8.15
CA ILE A 72 -11.83 -30.06 7.33
C ILE A 72 -12.42 -31.35 7.93
N ASN A 73 -12.43 -31.46 9.26
CA ASN A 73 -12.95 -32.63 9.97
C ASN A 73 -14.48 -32.59 10.16
N HIS A 74 -15.07 -31.40 10.29
CA HIS A 74 -16.52 -31.22 10.50
C HIS A 74 -17.33 -31.30 9.19
N GLY A 75 -16.69 -31.11 8.04
CA GLY A 75 -17.34 -30.99 6.74
C GLY A 75 -17.17 -32.15 5.76
N ARG A 76 -16.90 -33.37 6.23
CA ARG A 76 -16.87 -34.55 5.34
C ARG A 76 -18.15 -35.38 5.48
N PRO A 77 -19.09 -35.38 4.52
CA PRO A 77 -19.80 -36.61 4.16
C PRO A 77 -18.82 -37.66 3.60
#